data_AF-A0A9W7BKY9-F1
#
_entry.id   AF-A0A9W7BKY9-F1
#
_cell.length_a   1.000
_cell.length_b   1.000
_cell.length_c   1.000
_cell.angle_alpha   90.00
_cell.angle_beta   90.00
_cell.angle_gamma   90.00
#
_symmetry.space_group_name_H-M   'P 1'
#
loop_
_entity.id
_entity.type
_entity.pdbx_description
1 polymer ?
#
loop_
_entity_poly.entity_id
_entity_poly.type
_entity_poly.pdbx_seq_one_letter_code
_entity_poly.pdbx_strand_id
1 'polypeptide(L)'
;GGKYKGRWSKNKKEGFGTQTYTNGSVYEGEWVGDVRHGKGTYYVLSKGRYEGEWSNSKMEGKGKMEYADGEVYEGQWKDGGRDGMGVLVLENGDKYIGMF
;
A
#
# COMPACT_ATOMS: atom_id res chain seq x y z
N GLY A 1 -3.01 17.63 -12.25
CA GLY A 1 -3.25 16.89 -10.99
C GLY A 1 -3.56 15.44 -11.33
N GLY A 2 -3.37 14.53 -10.37
CA GLY A 2 -3.82 13.14 -10.55
C GLY A 2 -5.35 13.07 -10.75
N LYS A 3 -5.86 11.95 -11.26
CA LYS A 3 -7.31 11.70 -11.43
C LYS A 3 -7.83 10.87 -10.28
N TYR A 4 -8.97 11.26 -9.71
CA TYR A 4 -9.66 10.48 -8.68
C TYR A 4 -11.03 10.04 -9.18
N LYS A 5 -11.37 8.77 -8.95
CA LYS A 5 -12.70 8.20 -9.19
C LYS A 5 -13.13 7.47 -7.92
N GLY A 6 -14.14 7.97 -7.25
CA GLY A 6 -14.63 7.39 -6.00
C GLY A 6 -15.65 8.29 -5.33
N ARG A 7 -16.00 7.95 -4.10
CA ARG A 7 -16.96 8.74 -3.33
C ARG A 7 -16.30 10.03 -2.81
N TRP A 8 -17.13 11.06 -2.74
CA TRP A 8 -16.81 12.38 -2.20
C TRP A 8 -17.78 12.72 -1.06
N SER A 9 -17.29 13.42 -0.05
CA SER A 9 -18.08 13.96 1.06
C SER A 9 -17.49 15.30 1.48
N LYS A 10 -18.29 16.37 1.57
CA LYS A 10 -17.82 17.72 1.93
C LYS A 10 -16.57 18.16 1.15
N ASN A 11 -16.54 17.92 -0.16
CA ASN A 11 -15.42 18.20 -1.07
C ASN A 11 -14.11 17.44 -0.77
N LYS A 12 -14.17 16.35 0.01
CA LYS A 12 -13.04 15.47 0.30
C LYS A 12 -13.30 14.07 -0.23
N LYS A 13 -12.24 13.33 -0.56
CA LYS A 13 -12.31 11.89 -0.88
C LYS A 13 -12.73 11.12 0.36
N GLU A 14 -13.66 10.19 0.19
CA GLU A 14 -14.27 9.43 1.27
C GLU A 14 -14.68 8.04 0.79
N GLY A 15 -14.61 7.02 1.65
CA GLY A 15 -14.94 5.64 1.31
C GLY A 15 -14.01 5.05 0.25
N PHE A 16 -14.49 4.08 -0.54
CA PHE A 16 -13.66 3.43 -1.55
C PHE A 16 -13.46 4.31 -2.79
N GLY A 17 -12.23 4.36 -3.31
CA GLY A 17 -11.92 5.09 -4.53
C GLY A 17 -10.53 4.81 -5.10
N THR A 18 -10.38 5.11 -6.38
CA THR A 18 -9.15 4.96 -7.15
C THR A 18 -8.52 6.32 -7.43
N GLN A 19 -7.28 6.52 -7.00
CA GLN A 19 -6.45 7.67 -7.35
C GLN A 19 -5.33 7.24 -8.31
N THR A 20 -5.34 7.79 -9.52
CA THR A 20 -4.20 7.74 -10.44
C THR A 20 -3.33 8.97 -10.21
N TYR A 21 -2.08 8.78 -9.83
CA TYR A 21 -1.13 9.86 -9.59
C TYR A 21 -0.47 10.30 -10.91
N THR A 22 0.14 11.48 -10.93
CA THR A 22 0.82 12.02 -12.12
C THR A 22 2.06 11.23 -12.51
N ASN A 23 2.67 10.52 -11.55
CA ASN A 23 3.77 9.60 -11.79
C ASN A 23 3.31 8.22 -12.30
N GLY A 24 2.03 8.06 -12.65
CA GLY A 24 1.45 6.80 -13.14
C GLY A 24 1.18 5.74 -12.06
N SER A 25 1.57 5.96 -10.81
CA SER A 25 1.18 5.07 -9.71
C SER A 25 -0.33 5.14 -9.47
N VAL A 26 -0.91 4.09 -8.90
CA VAL A 26 -2.35 4.00 -8.64
C VAL A 26 -2.58 3.51 -7.21
N TYR A 27 -3.44 4.20 -6.47
CA TYR A 27 -4.01 3.68 -5.23
C TYR A 27 -5.47 3.34 -5.45
N GLU A 28 -5.87 2.16 -5.01
CA GLU A 28 -7.24 1.71 -4.96
C GLU A 28 -7.54 1.22 -3.54
N GLY A 29 -8.49 1.85 -2.86
CA GLY A 29 -8.77 1.49 -1.48
C GLY A 29 -9.64 2.50 -0.77
N GLU A 30 -9.68 2.39 0.54
CA GLU A 30 -10.47 3.26 1.39
C GLU A 30 -9.79 4.62 1.62
N TRP A 31 -10.62 5.65 1.77
CA TRP A 31 -10.27 7.04 1.99
C TRP A 31 -11.11 7.62 3.11
N VAL A 32 -10.51 8.48 3.93
CA VAL A 32 -11.21 9.27 4.95
C VAL A 32 -10.68 10.69 4.84
N GLY A 33 -11.52 11.66 4.47
CA GLY A 33 -11.12 13.07 4.42
C GLY A 33 -9.81 13.36 3.66
N ASP A 34 -9.69 12.86 2.42
CA ASP A 34 -8.50 12.98 1.53
C ASP A 34 -7.26 12.16 1.91
N VAL A 35 -7.27 11.42 3.02
CA VAL A 35 -6.17 10.51 3.37
C VAL A 35 -6.52 9.07 3.03
N ARG A 36 -5.52 8.29 2.59
CA ARG A 36 -5.67 6.83 2.46
C ARG A 36 -5.79 6.24 3.86
N HIS A 37 -6.75 5.35 4.03
CA HIS A 37 -7.08 4.73 5.31
C HIS A 37 -7.64 3.33 5.06
N GLY A 38 -7.77 2.49 6.10
CA GLY A 38 -8.41 1.18 5.97
C GLY A 38 -7.61 0.21 5.10
N LYS A 39 -8.28 -0.56 4.25
CA LYS A 39 -7.64 -1.49 3.31
C LYS A 39 -7.47 -0.85 1.94
N GLY A 40 -6.35 -1.16 1.29
CA GLY A 40 -6.10 -0.70 -0.07
C GLY A 40 -4.85 -1.29 -0.71
N THR A 41 -4.82 -1.20 -2.03
CA THR A 41 -3.73 -1.63 -2.89
C THR A 41 -3.07 -0.40 -3.54
N TYR A 42 -1.76 -0.29 -3.40
CA TYR A 42 -0.96 0.74 -4.04
C TYR A 42 0.00 0.13 -5.05
N TYR A 43 -0.29 0.36 -6.33
CA TYR A 43 0.55 0.02 -7.46
C TYR A 43 1.58 1.12 -7.64
N VAL A 44 2.83 0.81 -7.32
CA VAL A 44 3.97 1.72 -7.48
C VAL A 44 4.54 1.47 -8.88
N LEU A 45 4.43 2.47 -9.76
CA LEU A 45 4.84 2.32 -11.16
C LEU A 45 6.28 1.78 -11.24
N SER A 46 6.44 0.65 -11.93
CA SER A 46 7.72 -0.05 -12.13
C SER A 46 8.47 -0.49 -10.87
N LYS A 47 7.85 -0.43 -9.69
CA LYS A 47 8.49 -0.81 -8.41
C LYS A 47 7.80 -1.96 -7.69
N GLY A 48 6.50 -2.18 -7.94
CA GLY A 48 5.76 -3.27 -7.31
C GLY A 48 4.34 -2.89 -6.92
N ARG A 49 3.74 -3.71 -6.07
CA ARG A 49 2.43 -3.44 -5.47
C ARG A 49 2.43 -3.75 -3.98
N TYR A 50 1.86 -2.85 -3.19
CA TYR A 50 1.52 -3.09 -1.80
C TYR A 50 0.03 -3.34 -1.67
N GLU A 51 -0.37 -4.38 -0.97
CA GLU A 51 -1.75 -4.65 -0.58
C GLU A 51 -1.79 -4.80 0.94
N GLY A 52 -2.60 -3.98 1.63
CA GLY A 52 -2.64 -4.06 3.08
C GLY A 52 -3.42 -2.94 3.75
N GLU A 53 -3.12 -2.77 5.03
CA GLU A 53 -3.68 -1.73 5.88
C GLU A 53 -2.98 -0.38 5.68
N TRP A 54 -3.76 0.68 5.85
CA TRP A 54 -3.37 2.07 5.69
C TRP A 54 -3.90 2.91 6.84
N SER A 55 -3.07 3.81 7.35
CA SER A 55 -3.46 4.81 8.33
C SER A 55 -2.77 6.13 8.02
N ASN A 56 -3.54 7.22 7.96
CA ASN A 56 -3.03 8.57 7.68
C ASN A 56 -2.08 8.62 6.46
N SER A 57 -2.46 7.96 5.37
CA SER A 57 -1.68 7.84 4.14
C SER A 57 -0.36 7.05 4.22
N LYS A 58 -0.11 6.34 5.32
CA LYS A 58 1.03 5.43 5.51
C LYS A 58 0.56 3.97 5.49
N MET A 59 1.44 3.07 5.04
CA MET A 59 1.26 1.63 5.21
C MET A 59 1.40 1.33 6.71
N GLU A 60 0.45 0.59 7.26
CA GLU A 60 0.32 0.33 8.69
C GLU A 60 -0.25 -1.08 8.89
N GLY A 61 -0.02 -1.73 10.02
CA GLY A 61 -0.62 -3.03 10.34
C GLY A 61 -0.17 -4.15 9.39
N LYS A 62 -1.09 -5.02 8.97
CA LYS A 62 -0.76 -6.15 8.08
C LYS A 62 -0.77 -5.75 6.62
N GLY A 63 0.26 -6.16 5.88
CA GLY A 63 0.33 -5.96 4.44
C GLY A 63 1.35 -6.84 3.74
N LYS A 64 1.20 -6.91 2.41
CA LYS A 64 2.06 -7.64 1.49
C LYS A 64 2.58 -6.69 0.43
N MET A 65 3.91 -6.63 0.27
CA MET A 65 4.56 -5.94 -0.83
C MET A 65 5.19 -6.96 -1.77
N GLU A 66 4.78 -6.90 -3.04
CA GLU A 66 5.41 -7.63 -4.14
C GLU A 66 6.24 -6.62 -4.93
N TYR A 67 7.55 -6.80 -4.91
CA TYR A 67 8.51 -5.93 -5.56
C TYR A 67 8.70 -6.32 -7.03
N ALA A 68 9.11 -5.36 -7.86
CA ALA A 68 9.30 -5.58 -9.29
C ALA A 68 10.49 -6.52 -9.62
N ASP A 69 11.42 -6.70 -8.69
CA ASP A 69 12.54 -7.63 -8.76
C ASP A 69 12.15 -9.07 -8.36
N GLY A 70 10.88 -9.31 -8.00
CA GLY A 70 10.39 -10.63 -7.62
C GLY A 70 10.45 -10.91 -6.12
N GLU A 71 11.04 -10.02 -5.30
CA GLU A 71 10.95 -10.15 -3.86
C GLU A 71 9.51 -9.98 -3.36
N VAL A 72 9.16 -10.71 -2.30
CA VAL A 72 7.85 -10.59 -1.65
C VAL A 72 8.05 -10.47 -0.14
N TYR A 73 7.54 -9.39 0.44
CA TYR A 73 7.44 -9.24 1.88
C TYR A 73 5.98 -9.31 2.31
N GLU A 74 5.68 -10.15 3.30
CA GLU A 74 4.38 -10.21 3.96
C GLU A 74 4.57 -10.13 5.48
N GLY A 75 3.97 -9.14 6.13
CA GLY A 75 4.22 -8.95 7.55
C GLY A 75 3.58 -7.70 8.13
N GLN A 76 4.13 -7.29 9.27
CA GLN A 76 3.76 -6.06 9.95
C GLN A 76 4.43 -4.84 9.29
N TRP A 77 3.69 -3.73 9.27
CA TRP A 77 4.08 -2.44 8.74
C TRP A 77 3.77 -1.35 9.74
N LYS A 78 4.64 -0.35 9.80
CA LYS A 78 4.43 0.83 10.63
C LYS A 78 5.09 2.03 9.97
N ASP A 79 4.38 3.15 9.96
CA ASP A 79 4.89 4.41 9.41
C ASP A 79 5.39 4.32 7.94
N GLY A 80 4.89 3.35 7.16
CA GLY A 80 5.30 3.12 5.77
C GLY A 80 6.48 2.15 5.59
N GLY A 81 7.08 1.66 6.68
CA GLY A 81 8.16 0.68 6.67
C GLY A 81 7.72 -0.70 7.15
N ARG A 82 8.53 -1.73 6.85
CA ARG A 82 8.42 -3.05 7.47
C ARG A 82 8.80 -2.88 8.94
N ASP A 83 7.96 -3.30 9.87
CA ASP A 83 8.20 -3.15 11.31
C ASP A 83 7.52 -4.29 12.05
N GLY A 84 8.30 -5.18 12.68
CA GLY A 84 7.79 -6.33 13.41
C GLY A 84 7.92 -7.65 12.64
N MET A 85 7.09 -8.64 13.01
CA MET A 85 7.20 -9.99 12.43
C MET A 85 6.74 -10.02 10.97
N GLY A 86 7.54 -10.66 10.12
CA GLY A 86 7.20 -10.88 8.72
C GLY A 86 7.97 -12.02 8.06
N VAL A 87 7.62 -12.27 6.79
CA VAL A 87 8.28 -13.21 5.90
C VAL A 87 8.74 -12.44 4.67
N LEU A 88 10.05 -12.46 4.40
CA LEU A 88 10.63 -11.99 3.14
C LEU A 88 11.04 -13.21 2.31
N VAL A 89 10.51 -13.30 1.10
CA VAL A 89 10.92 -14.25 0.07
C VAL A 89 11.77 -13.50 -0.94
N LEU A 90 13.01 -13.92 -1.12
CA LEU A 90 13.92 -13.37 -2.12
C LEU A 90 13.63 -13.94 -3.51
N GLU A 91 14.14 -13.31 -4.57
CA GLU A 91 13.96 -13.77 -5.95
C GLU A 91 14.43 -15.23 -6.15
N ASN A 92 15.49 -15.64 -5.46
CA ASN A 92 16.04 -17.00 -5.52
C ASN A 92 15.20 -18.05 -4.74
N GLY A 93 14.12 -17.63 -4.08
CA GLY A 93 13.25 -18.47 -3.27
C GLY A 93 13.65 -18.62 -1.81
N ASP A 94 14.79 -18.07 -1.39
CA ASP A 94 15.20 -18.07 0.02
C ASP A 94 14.20 -17.26 0.86
N LYS A 95 14.01 -17.71 2.11
CA LYS A 95 13.05 -17.09 3.03
C LYS A 95 13.72 -16.64 4.30
N TYR A 96 13.47 -15.40 4.67
CA TYR A 96 13.73 -14.89 6.01
C TYR A 96 12.42 -14.74 6.76
N ILE A 97 12.35 -15.35 7.95
CA ILE A 97 11.18 -15.28 8.85
C ILE A 97 11.69 -14.71 10.18
N GLY A 98 11.24 -13.50 10.52
CA GLY A 98 11.78 -12.81 11.69
C GLY A 98 11.25 -11.40 11.85
N MET A 99 11.96 -10.63 12.69
CA MET A 99 11.68 -9.23 12.97
C MET A 99 12.34 -8.33 11.93
N PHE A 100 11.63 -7.28 11.50
CA PHE A 100 12.09 -6.22 10.61
C PHE A 100 12.04 -4.86 11.28
#